data_AF-A0A6G1IWY2-F1
#
_entry.id   AF-A0A6G1IWY2-F1
#
_cell.length_a   1.000
_cell.length_b   1.000
_cell.length_c   1.000
_cell.angle_alpha   90.00
_cell.angle_beta   90.00
_cell.angle_gamma   90.00
#
_symmetry.space_group_name_H-M   'P 1'
#
loop_
_entity.id
_entity.type
_entity.pdbx_description
1 polymer ?
#
loop_
_entity_poly.entity_id
_entity_poly.type
_entity_poly.pdbx_seq_one_letter_code
_entity_poly.pdbx_strand_id
1 'polypeptide(L)'
;MQYNFISALPWSPLRDDTPISSRKQSRSRRASSMASPKPKAPKRELKCPVFQADIILNRAHTCNGIGGDSMSKVRQHMIRSRHLPFLRLCKTCNTDFVDRHVFEQFHGTKGELCHISIKQQRAKGQEAQWEALYRMVMQMEATGAPPEEPSLAETHLPPTLNAISEDIQDDAQGELPTPTPDAPSRSYITPYQLIFDSDSEHDARTGAQISSVSKLLPPYSS
;
A
#
# COMPACT_ATOMS: atom_id res chain seq x y z
N MET A 1 3.01 -40.40 -39.41
CA MET A 1 3.41 -39.03 -39.79
C MET A 1 4.59 -38.64 -38.92
N GLN A 2 5.67 -38.19 -39.54
CA GLN A 2 7.00 -38.05 -38.96
C GLN A 2 7.13 -36.79 -38.09
N TYR A 3 7.92 -36.91 -37.03
CA TYR A 3 8.23 -35.89 -36.04
C TYR A 3 9.07 -34.77 -36.64
N ASN A 4 8.69 -33.51 -36.40
CA ASN A 4 9.58 -32.37 -36.56
C ASN A 4 9.93 -31.81 -35.18
N PHE A 5 11.11 -32.22 -34.71
CA PHE A 5 11.81 -31.75 -33.53
C PHE A 5 12.49 -30.42 -33.90
N ILE A 6 11.91 -29.28 -33.54
CA ILE A 6 12.57 -27.98 -33.72
C ILE A 6 13.44 -27.73 -32.49
N SER A 7 14.72 -27.99 -32.67
CA SER A 7 15.79 -27.69 -31.72
C SER A 7 15.91 -26.18 -31.44
N ALA A 8 16.28 -25.91 -30.20
CA ALA A 8 16.46 -24.60 -29.59
C ALA A 8 17.40 -23.66 -30.35
N LEU A 9 17.09 -22.36 -30.26
CA LEU A 9 18.12 -21.34 -30.14
C LEU A 9 17.78 -20.40 -28.96
N PRO A 10 18.70 -20.22 -27.99
CA PRO A 10 18.55 -19.27 -26.90
C PRO A 10 18.82 -17.86 -27.41
N TRP A 11 17.79 -17.02 -27.43
CA TRP A 11 17.90 -15.59 -27.68
C TRP A 11 18.19 -14.92 -26.33
N SER A 12 19.47 -14.72 -26.06
CA SER A 12 19.94 -13.82 -25.00
C SER A 12 20.00 -12.37 -25.50
N PRO A 13 19.84 -11.40 -24.58
CA PRO A 13 19.23 -10.11 -24.87
C PRO A 13 20.22 -9.11 -25.46
N LEU A 14 19.78 -8.36 -26.48
CA LEU A 14 20.46 -7.15 -26.90
C LEU A 14 20.26 -6.11 -25.79
N ARG A 15 21.35 -5.84 -25.07
CA ARG A 15 21.42 -4.83 -24.02
C ARG A 15 21.45 -3.46 -24.70
N ASP A 16 20.35 -2.73 -24.59
CA ASP A 16 20.35 -1.30 -24.88
C ASP A 16 21.12 -0.58 -23.77
N ASP A 17 22.40 -0.32 -24.05
CA ASP A 17 23.25 0.59 -23.29
C ASP A 17 22.75 2.03 -23.47
N THR A 18 21.63 2.39 -22.82
CA THR A 18 21.30 3.81 -22.65
C THR A 18 22.26 4.40 -21.60
N PRO A 19 23.06 5.43 -21.94
CA PRO A 19 23.92 6.08 -20.96
C PRO A 19 23.06 6.77 -19.92
N ILE A 20 23.06 6.21 -18.71
CA ILE A 20 22.50 6.81 -17.51
C ILE A 20 23.25 8.12 -17.26
N SER A 21 22.55 9.23 -17.53
CA SER A 21 23.00 10.58 -17.28
C SER A 21 23.43 10.73 -15.82
N SER A 22 24.75 10.81 -15.61
CA SER A 22 25.41 11.10 -14.34
C SER A 22 24.93 12.43 -13.77
N ARG A 23 23.92 12.35 -12.90
CA ARG A 23 23.44 13.45 -12.08
C ARG A 23 24.50 13.79 -11.04
N LYS A 24 25.46 14.64 -11.44
CA LYS A 24 26.48 15.28 -10.60
C LYS A 24 25.88 15.76 -9.27
N GLN A 25 26.13 15.01 -8.19
CA GLN A 25 25.98 15.50 -6.83
C GLN A 25 27.18 16.41 -6.53
N SER A 26 27.12 17.68 -6.95
CA SER A 26 28.06 18.68 -6.48
C SER A 26 27.72 19.04 -5.03
N ARG A 27 28.47 18.44 -4.11
CA ARG A 27 28.62 18.93 -2.73
C ARG A 27 29.30 20.30 -2.78
N SER A 28 28.51 21.36 -2.96
CA SER A 28 28.94 22.72 -2.61
C SER A 28 28.74 22.93 -1.12
N ARG A 29 29.82 22.72 -0.36
CA ARG A 29 30.00 23.36 0.94
C ARG A 29 30.29 24.84 0.67
N ARG A 30 29.35 25.74 0.96
CA ARG A 30 29.66 27.14 1.26
C ARG A 30 28.48 27.89 1.89
N ALA A 31 28.85 28.70 2.88
CA ALA A 31 28.09 29.70 3.60
C ALA A 31 26.99 29.19 4.54
N SER A 32 27.40 28.93 5.79
CA SER A 32 26.54 29.08 6.96
C SER A 32 26.06 30.54 7.04
N SER A 33 25.01 30.88 6.29
CA SER A 33 24.28 32.12 6.54
C SER A 33 23.66 31.98 7.92
N MET A 34 24.00 32.89 8.83
CA MET A 34 23.33 33.15 10.11
C MET A 34 21.90 33.65 9.86
N ALA A 35 21.10 32.85 9.14
CA ALA A 35 19.69 33.09 8.94
C ALA A 35 19.00 32.62 10.22
N SER A 36 18.45 33.56 10.99
CA SER A 36 17.62 33.27 12.15
C SER A 36 16.62 32.16 11.81
N PRO A 37 16.45 31.16 12.68
CA PRO A 37 15.60 30.01 12.40
C PRO A 37 14.20 30.50 12.08
N LYS A 38 13.80 30.43 10.80
CA LYS A 38 12.43 30.72 10.40
C LYS A 38 11.51 29.81 11.22
N PRO A 39 10.44 30.34 11.84
CA PRO A 39 9.52 29.52 12.61
C PRO A 39 8.99 28.41 11.70
N LYS A 40 9.26 27.17 12.09
CA LYS A 40 8.77 25.99 11.35
C LYS A 40 7.25 26.03 11.45
N ALA A 41 6.57 26.00 10.31
CA ALA A 41 5.11 25.89 10.30
C ALA A 41 4.67 24.68 11.15
N PRO A 42 3.57 24.81 11.91
CA PRO A 42 3.08 23.71 12.74
C PRO A 42 2.89 22.47 11.87
N LYS A 43 3.43 21.33 12.32
CA LYS A 43 3.27 20.05 11.63
C LYS A 43 1.80 19.66 11.72
N ARG A 44 1.15 19.50 10.57
CA ARG A 44 -0.22 18.98 10.51
C ARG A 44 -0.19 17.52 10.92
N GLU A 45 -0.99 17.15 11.92
CA GLU A 45 -1.13 15.78 12.38
C GLU A 45 -2.51 15.28 11.95
N LEU A 46 -2.53 14.23 11.14
CA LEU A 46 -3.75 13.55 10.71
C LEU A 46 -4.08 12.46 11.73
N LYS A 47 -5.25 12.54 12.37
CA LYS A 47 -5.69 11.57 13.38
C LYS A 47 -6.15 10.25 12.75
N CYS A 48 -6.25 9.18 13.53
CA CYS A 48 -6.82 7.92 13.03
C CYS A 48 -8.33 8.09 12.74
N PRO A 49 -8.81 7.78 11.52
CA PRO A 49 -10.23 7.94 11.17
C PRO A 49 -11.18 7.12 12.04
N VAL A 50 -10.79 5.89 12.42
CA VAL A 50 -11.60 4.99 13.25
C VAL A 50 -11.75 5.54 14.66
N PHE A 51 -10.67 6.03 15.25
CA PHE A 51 -10.73 6.68 16.56
C PHE A 51 -11.64 7.91 16.55
N GLN A 52 -11.56 8.72 15.48
CA GLN A 52 -12.43 9.88 15.32
C GLN A 52 -13.90 9.47 15.19
N ALA A 53 -14.17 8.37 14.47
CA ALA A 53 -15.51 7.79 14.36
C ALA A 53 -16.03 7.30 15.71
N ASP A 54 -15.21 6.58 16.49
CA ASP A 54 -15.55 6.09 17.83
C ASP A 54 -15.93 7.24 18.77
N ILE A 55 -15.19 8.35 18.73
CA ILE A 55 -15.49 9.57 19.51
C ILE A 55 -16.86 10.12 19.12
N ILE A 56 -17.12 10.28 17.82
CA ILE A 56 -18.36 10.89 17.33
C ILE A 56 -19.57 10.00 17.59
N LEU A 57 -19.40 8.68 17.52
CA LEU A 57 -20.42 7.69 17.82
C LEU A 57 -20.54 7.37 19.33
N ASN A 58 -19.73 8.02 20.19
CA ASN A 58 -19.65 7.73 21.63
C ASN A 58 -19.46 6.23 21.96
N ARG A 59 -18.67 5.52 21.16
CA ARG A 59 -18.35 4.10 21.36
C ARG A 59 -17.05 3.94 22.14
N ALA A 60 -16.85 2.76 22.73
CA ALA A 60 -15.58 2.41 23.35
C ALA A 60 -14.46 2.44 22.30
N HIS A 61 -13.38 3.17 22.57
CA HIS A 61 -12.31 3.38 21.62
C HIS A 61 -11.54 2.07 21.37
N THR A 62 -11.52 1.63 20.12
CA THR A 62 -10.74 0.44 19.69
C THR A 62 -9.30 0.79 19.33
N CYS A 63 -9.00 2.08 19.21
CA CYS A 63 -7.72 2.61 18.76
C CYS A 63 -7.25 3.71 19.73
N ASN A 64 -5.94 3.87 19.90
CA ASN A 64 -5.35 4.93 20.72
C ASN A 64 -5.29 6.30 20.02
N GLY A 65 -5.90 6.44 18.83
CA GLY A 65 -5.88 7.67 18.07
C GLY A 65 -4.54 8.04 17.45
N ILE A 66 -3.59 7.08 17.35
CA ILE A 66 -2.26 7.32 16.80
C ILE A 66 -2.38 7.81 15.36
N GLY A 67 -2.03 9.09 15.18
CA GLY A 67 -2.04 9.77 13.89
C GLY A 67 -0.72 9.65 13.15
N GLY A 68 -0.68 10.32 12.00
CA GLY A 68 0.53 10.46 11.19
C GLY A 68 0.67 11.89 10.65
N ASP A 69 1.89 12.26 10.30
CA ASP A 69 2.20 13.47 9.54
C ASP A 69 1.82 13.37 8.05
N SER A 70 1.37 12.18 7.60
CA SER A 70 1.08 11.87 6.21
C SER A 70 0.03 10.76 6.08
N MET A 71 -0.75 10.80 4.99
CA MET A 71 -1.74 9.77 4.67
C MET A 71 -1.16 8.36 4.57
N SER A 72 0.11 8.21 4.16
CA SER A 72 0.75 6.90 4.11
C SER A 72 0.94 6.28 5.49
N LYS A 73 1.27 7.09 6.51
CA LYS A 73 1.34 6.60 7.91
C LYS A 73 -0.05 6.25 8.43
N VAL A 74 -1.06 7.07 8.14
CA VAL A 74 -2.46 6.79 8.52
C VAL A 74 -2.92 5.45 7.93
N ARG A 75 -2.74 5.24 6.62
CA ARG A 75 -3.07 3.97 5.96
C ARG A 75 -2.33 2.78 6.57
N GLN A 76 -1.01 2.91 6.76
CA GLN A 76 -0.20 1.85 7.33
C GLN A 76 -0.63 1.48 8.74
N HIS A 77 -0.99 2.48 9.56
CA HIS A 77 -1.55 2.28 10.88
C HIS A 77 -2.87 1.49 10.81
N MET A 78 -3.82 1.92 9.96
CA MET A 78 -5.13 1.24 9.84
C MET A 78 -5.02 -0.22 9.40
N ILE A 79 -4.10 -0.52 8.47
CA ILE A 79 -3.83 -1.90 8.03
C ILE A 79 -3.19 -2.73 9.15
N ARG A 80 -2.18 -2.18 9.85
CA ARG A 80 -1.48 -2.89 10.92
C ARG A 80 -2.35 -3.16 12.14
N SER A 81 -3.19 -2.20 12.50
CA SER A 81 -4.16 -2.33 13.59
C SER A 81 -5.38 -3.17 13.20
N ARG A 82 -5.43 -3.69 11.97
CA ARG A 82 -6.53 -4.53 11.43
C ARG A 82 -7.90 -3.87 11.45
N HIS A 83 -7.98 -2.53 11.55
CA HIS A 83 -9.25 -1.83 11.44
C HIS A 83 -9.82 -1.92 10.02
N LEU A 84 -8.96 -1.79 9.01
CA LEU A 84 -9.31 -2.00 7.61
C LEU A 84 -8.28 -2.94 6.98
N PRO A 85 -8.51 -4.26 6.99
CA PRO A 85 -7.55 -5.23 6.46
C PRO A 85 -7.33 -5.04 4.96
N PHE A 86 -8.35 -4.57 4.24
CA PHE A 86 -8.23 -4.13 2.86
C PHE A 86 -8.34 -2.60 2.80
N LEU A 87 -7.20 -1.93 2.67
CA LEU A 87 -7.14 -0.50 2.37
C LEU A 87 -6.10 -0.28 1.27
N ARG A 88 -6.55 0.09 0.09
CA ARG A 88 -5.69 0.27 -1.09
C ARG A 88 -5.87 1.66 -1.69
N LEU A 89 -4.74 2.27 -2.06
CA LEU A 89 -4.71 3.50 -2.83
C LEU A 89 -4.54 3.15 -4.31
N CYS A 90 -5.45 3.62 -5.17
CA CYS A 90 -5.21 3.57 -6.60
C CYS A 90 -4.11 4.58 -6.98
N LYS A 91 -3.05 4.13 -7.67
CA LYS A 91 -1.95 5.01 -8.09
C LYS A 91 -2.34 6.00 -9.20
N THR A 92 -3.41 5.71 -9.95
CA THR A 92 -3.84 6.49 -11.11
C THR A 92 -4.77 7.64 -10.71
N CYS A 93 -5.84 7.33 -9.96
CA CYS A 93 -6.80 8.33 -9.50
C CYS A 93 -6.48 8.90 -8.10
N ASN A 94 -5.56 8.28 -7.35
CA ASN A 94 -5.20 8.66 -5.97
C ASN A 94 -6.36 8.59 -4.95
N THR A 95 -7.38 7.78 -5.22
CA THR A 95 -8.48 7.50 -4.30
C THR A 95 -8.21 6.26 -3.47
N ASP A 96 -8.58 6.30 -2.19
CA ASP A 96 -8.51 5.17 -1.27
C ASP A 96 -9.76 4.28 -1.39
N PHE A 97 -9.58 2.96 -1.32
CA PHE A 97 -10.64 1.96 -1.42
C PHE A 97 -10.55 1.01 -0.23
N VAL A 98 -11.70 0.76 0.38
CA VAL A 98 -11.89 -0.12 1.55
C VAL A 98 -12.47 -1.48 1.18
N ASP A 99 -13.15 -1.56 0.03
CA ASP A 99 -13.73 -2.80 -0.49
C ASP A 99 -12.81 -3.38 -1.58
N ARG A 100 -12.43 -4.65 -1.37
CA ARG A 100 -11.59 -5.41 -2.30
C ARG A 100 -12.25 -5.68 -3.63
N HIS A 101 -13.51 -6.07 -3.61
CA HIS A 101 -14.25 -6.42 -4.80
C HIS A 101 -14.44 -5.19 -5.69
N VAL A 102 -14.83 -4.06 -5.10
CA VAL A 102 -14.99 -2.78 -5.83
C VAL A 102 -13.64 -2.35 -6.43
N PHE A 103 -12.54 -2.49 -5.69
CA PHE A 103 -11.23 -2.14 -6.24
C PHE A 103 -10.84 -3.04 -7.42
N GLU A 104 -10.90 -4.36 -7.25
CA GLU A 104 -10.49 -5.31 -8.29
C GLU A 104 -11.39 -5.23 -9.53
N GLN A 105 -12.70 -5.02 -9.37
CA GLN A 105 -13.66 -4.93 -10.47
C GLN A 105 -13.46 -3.66 -11.32
N PHE A 106 -13.28 -2.50 -10.70
CA PHE A 106 -13.22 -1.22 -11.42
C PHE A 106 -11.81 -0.74 -11.72
N HIS A 107 -10.81 -1.17 -10.94
CA HIS A 107 -9.43 -0.69 -11.04
C HIS A 107 -8.44 -1.82 -11.36
N GLY A 108 -8.83 -3.08 -11.22
CA GLY A 108 -7.91 -4.21 -11.31
C GLY A 108 -7.09 -4.42 -10.03
N THR A 109 -6.11 -5.32 -10.07
CA THR A 109 -5.32 -5.70 -8.89
C THR A 109 -4.33 -4.61 -8.47
N LYS A 110 -3.85 -3.78 -9.43
CA LYS A 110 -2.83 -2.75 -9.23
C LYS A 110 -3.26 -1.36 -9.73
N GLY A 111 -4.49 -1.19 -10.19
CA GLY A 111 -4.97 0.06 -10.80
C GLY A 111 -4.86 0.10 -12.33
N GLU A 112 -4.59 -1.02 -12.99
CA GLU A 112 -4.42 -1.16 -14.44
C GLU A 112 -5.69 -0.84 -15.25
N LEU A 113 -6.88 -1.02 -14.69
CA LEU A 113 -8.15 -0.70 -15.35
C LEU A 113 -8.62 0.73 -15.09
N CYS A 114 -7.87 1.51 -14.31
CA CYS A 114 -8.25 2.87 -13.98
C CYS A 114 -7.98 3.83 -15.15
N HIS A 115 -9.03 4.37 -15.76
CA HIS A 115 -8.92 5.36 -16.84
C HIS A 115 -8.86 6.82 -16.33
N ILE A 116 -9.16 7.05 -15.05
CA ILE A 116 -9.28 8.40 -14.49
C ILE A 116 -7.93 8.83 -13.91
N SER A 117 -7.16 9.59 -14.68
CA SER A 117 -5.91 10.20 -14.18
C SER A 117 -6.19 11.54 -13.49
N ILE A 118 -6.09 11.59 -12.16
CA ILE A 118 -6.22 12.84 -11.40
C ILE A 118 -4.82 13.37 -11.07
N LYS A 119 -4.54 14.62 -11.46
CA LYS A 119 -3.27 15.28 -11.10
C LYS A 119 -3.25 15.53 -9.59
N GLN A 120 -2.30 14.89 -8.90
CA GLN A 120 -2.13 15.04 -7.45
C GLN A 120 -1.75 16.49 -7.10
N GLN A 121 -2.63 17.21 -6.41
CA GLN A 121 -2.27 18.53 -5.86
C GLN A 121 -1.37 18.35 -4.63
N ARG A 122 -0.12 18.81 -4.71
CA ARG A 122 0.83 18.73 -3.61
C ARG A 122 0.35 19.58 -2.41
N ALA A 123 0.50 19.03 -1.20
CA ALA A 123 0.20 19.61 0.12
C ALA A 123 -1.27 19.83 0.49
N LYS A 124 -2.13 20.42 -0.37
CA LYS A 124 -3.55 20.65 -0.01
C LYS A 124 -4.42 19.40 -0.10
N GLY A 125 -4.01 18.40 -0.88
CA GLY A 125 -4.83 17.20 -1.11
C GLY A 125 -4.87 16.20 0.06
N GLN A 126 -3.96 16.27 1.04
CA GLN A 126 -3.90 15.25 2.10
C GLN A 126 -5.08 15.30 3.05
N GLU A 127 -5.54 16.50 3.41
CA GLU A 127 -6.69 16.69 4.30
C GLU A 127 -7.98 16.25 3.63
N ALA A 128 -8.18 16.61 2.36
CA ALA A 128 -9.31 16.12 1.57
C ALA A 128 -9.28 14.59 1.40
N GLN A 129 -8.10 14.01 1.20
CA GLN A 129 -7.94 12.55 1.13
C GLN A 129 -8.26 11.87 2.46
N TRP A 130 -7.81 12.47 3.57
CA TRP A 130 -8.12 12.01 4.92
C TRP A 130 -9.63 12.07 5.19
N GLU A 131 -10.27 13.18 4.84
CA GLU A 131 -11.70 13.39 5.02
C GLU A 131 -12.52 12.39 4.19
N ALA A 132 -12.12 12.14 2.94
CA ALA A 132 -12.76 11.13 2.10
C ALA A 132 -12.66 9.73 2.74
N LEU A 133 -11.48 9.36 3.24
CA LEU A 133 -11.27 8.10 3.95
C LEU A 133 -12.12 8.02 5.23
N TYR A 134 -12.17 9.11 6.00
CA TYR A 134 -12.98 9.20 7.21
C TYR A 134 -14.46 9.01 6.94
N ARG A 135 -15.01 9.63 5.88
CA ARG A 135 -16.41 9.44 5.47
C ARG A 135 -16.71 7.98 5.11
N MET A 136 -15.81 7.31 4.39
CA MET A 136 -15.95 5.89 4.07
C MET A 136 -15.96 5.01 5.32
N VAL A 137 -15.05 5.26 6.27
CA VAL A 137 -15.02 4.55 7.56
C VAL A 137 -16.32 4.76 8.33
N MET A 138 -16.78 6.01 8.46
CA MET A 138 -18.05 6.33 9.12
C MET A 138 -19.24 5.60 8.47
N GLN A 139 -19.27 5.52 7.14
CA GLN A 139 -20.33 4.82 6.42
C GLN A 139 -20.28 3.31 6.70
N MET A 140 -19.10 2.70 6.75
CA MET A 140 -18.96 1.28 7.12
C MET A 140 -19.41 1.03 8.55
N GLU A 141 -19.00 1.86 9.51
CA GLU A 141 -19.36 1.74 10.93
C GLU A 141 -20.86 1.99 11.19
N ALA A 142 -21.48 2.85 10.38
CA ALA A 142 -22.92 3.11 10.42
C ALA A 142 -23.72 1.96 9.77
N THR A 143 -23.21 1.38 8.68
CA THR A 143 -23.82 0.22 8.02
C THR A 143 -23.58 -1.07 8.81
N GLY A 144 -22.56 -1.09 9.68
CA GLY A 144 -22.24 -2.16 10.62
C GLY A 144 -23.19 -2.28 11.81
N ALA A 145 -24.40 -1.72 11.74
CA ALA A 145 -25.53 -2.30 12.46
C ALA A 145 -25.93 -3.57 11.69
N PRO A 146 -25.73 -4.78 12.26
CA PRO A 146 -26.54 -5.90 11.81
C PRO A 146 -28.00 -5.43 11.87
N PRO A 147 -28.89 -5.86 10.94
CA PRO A 147 -30.29 -5.91 11.33
C PRO A 147 -30.29 -6.62 12.69
N GLU A 148 -30.85 -5.99 13.71
CA GLU A 148 -31.26 -6.75 14.88
C GLU A 148 -31.99 -7.95 14.29
N GLU A 149 -31.40 -9.14 14.39
CA GLU A 149 -32.19 -10.35 14.25
C GLU A 149 -33.42 -10.06 15.10
N PRO A 150 -34.63 -10.02 14.53
CA PRO A 150 -35.81 -9.93 15.37
C PRO A 150 -35.63 -11.08 16.34
N SER A 151 -35.39 -10.71 17.60
CA SER A 151 -35.30 -11.61 18.72
C SER A 151 -36.63 -12.35 18.74
N LEU A 152 -36.71 -13.44 17.99
CA LEU A 152 -37.69 -14.47 18.15
C LEU A 152 -37.35 -15.11 19.49
N ALA A 153 -37.81 -14.45 20.54
CA ALA A 153 -38.39 -15.12 21.67
C ALA A 153 -39.55 -16.00 21.16
N GLU A 154 -39.24 -17.04 20.39
CA GLU A 154 -40.15 -18.15 20.12
C GLU A 154 -39.62 -19.34 20.91
N THR A 155 -40.15 -19.40 22.13
CA THR A 155 -40.78 -20.59 22.68
C THR A 155 -39.95 -21.87 22.66
N HIS A 156 -39.33 -22.12 23.82
CA HIS A 156 -39.06 -23.48 24.31
C HIS A 156 -40.24 -24.42 24.00
N LEU A 157 -40.01 -25.43 23.14
CA LEU A 157 -40.76 -26.67 23.19
C LEU A 157 -39.78 -27.87 23.28
N PRO A 158 -40.14 -28.90 24.07
CA PRO A 158 -39.24 -29.95 24.51
C PRO A 158 -38.86 -30.97 23.42
N PRO A 159 -37.81 -31.79 23.65
CA PRO A 159 -37.27 -32.72 22.67
C PRO A 159 -38.18 -33.94 22.51
N THR A 160 -38.72 -34.14 21.31
CA THR A 160 -39.36 -35.40 20.94
C THR A 160 -38.27 -36.36 20.45
N LEU A 161 -38.02 -37.39 21.26
CA LEU A 161 -37.24 -38.58 20.89
C LEU A 161 -37.86 -39.26 19.68
N ASN A 162 -37.18 -39.25 18.54
CA ASN A 162 -37.39 -40.23 17.49
C ASN A 162 -36.08 -40.96 17.25
N ALA A 163 -35.98 -42.12 17.92
CA ALA A 163 -35.06 -43.18 17.59
C ALA A 163 -35.45 -43.78 16.24
N ILE A 164 -34.56 -43.68 15.24
CA ILE A 164 -34.51 -44.64 14.14
C ILE A 164 -33.02 -44.89 13.87
N SER A 165 -32.56 -46.04 14.37
CA SER A 165 -31.41 -46.76 13.85
C SER A 165 -31.62 -47.04 12.36
N GLU A 166 -30.58 -46.87 11.56
CA GLU A 166 -30.18 -47.91 10.60
C GLU A 166 -28.74 -47.69 10.13
N ASP A 167 -28.02 -48.80 10.20
CA ASP A 167 -26.68 -49.11 9.73
C ASP A 167 -26.30 -48.48 8.38
N ILE A 168 -25.12 -47.85 8.32
CA ILE A 168 -24.27 -47.90 7.13
C ILE A 168 -22.85 -48.25 7.57
N GLN A 169 -22.44 -49.44 7.14
CA GLN A 169 -21.13 -50.06 7.32
C GLN A 169 -20.02 -49.37 6.51
N ASP A 170 -18.83 -49.40 7.12
CA ASP A 170 -17.49 -49.68 6.60
C ASP A 170 -16.92 -49.05 5.31
N ASP A 171 -15.60 -48.84 5.44
CA ASP A 171 -14.57 -48.86 4.40
C ASP A 171 -14.29 -47.59 3.58
N ALA A 172 -13.38 -46.76 4.12
CA ALA A 172 -12.24 -46.25 3.35
C ALA A 172 -11.18 -45.64 4.29
N GLN A 173 -10.12 -46.41 4.58
CA GLN A 173 -8.87 -45.87 5.12
C GLN A 173 -8.17 -45.04 4.03
N GLY A 174 -8.30 -43.72 4.11
CA GLY A 174 -7.50 -42.77 3.34
C GLY A 174 -6.23 -42.40 4.12
N GLU A 175 -5.09 -42.89 3.63
CA GLU A 175 -3.75 -42.64 4.18
C GLU A 175 -3.43 -41.13 4.29
N LEU A 176 -2.90 -40.76 5.45
CA LEU A 176 -2.38 -39.44 5.77
C LEU A 176 -0.93 -39.33 5.27
N PRO A 177 -0.59 -38.47 4.29
CA PRO A 177 0.80 -38.28 3.90
C PRO A 177 1.57 -37.47 4.95
N THR A 178 2.46 -38.17 5.64
CA THR A 178 3.50 -37.63 6.52
C THR A 178 4.44 -36.70 5.75
N PRO A 179 4.61 -35.42 6.14
CA PRO A 179 5.61 -34.55 5.53
C PRO A 179 7.01 -34.92 6.04
N THR A 180 7.84 -35.46 5.16
CA THR A 180 9.29 -35.65 5.35
C THR A 180 10.00 -34.31 5.58
N PRO A 181 10.75 -34.14 6.68
CA PRO A 181 11.75 -33.09 6.81
C PRO A 181 13.06 -33.62 6.19
N ASP A 182 13.71 -32.81 5.35
CA ASP A 182 15.18 -32.69 5.22
C ASP A 182 15.54 -32.15 3.83
N ALA A 183 15.72 -30.83 3.78
CA ALA A 183 16.52 -30.19 2.73
C ALA A 183 17.56 -29.29 3.41
N PRO A 184 18.87 -29.50 3.15
CA PRO A 184 19.93 -28.74 3.78
C PRO A 184 19.89 -27.27 3.36
N SER A 185 20.06 -26.42 4.38
CA SER A 185 20.14 -24.97 4.32
C SER A 185 21.18 -24.50 3.30
N ARG A 186 20.73 -24.06 2.12
CA ARG A 186 21.53 -23.20 1.25
C ARG A 186 21.67 -21.83 1.92
N SER A 187 22.87 -21.54 2.40
CA SER A 187 23.26 -20.20 2.84
C SER A 187 23.04 -19.21 1.71
N TYR A 188 22.03 -18.36 1.85
CA TYR A 188 21.72 -17.32 0.87
C TYR A 188 22.79 -16.23 0.96
N ILE A 189 23.83 -16.34 0.14
CA ILE A 189 24.75 -15.22 -0.13
C ILE A 189 23.91 -14.13 -0.79
N THR A 190 23.74 -13.03 -0.07
CA THR A 190 23.00 -11.87 -0.57
C THR A 190 23.83 -11.15 -1.65
N PRO A 191 23.21 -10.72 -2.76
CA PRO A 191 23.91 -10.07 -3.87
C PRO A 191 24.58 -8.73 -3.52
N TYR A 192 24.43 -8.23 -2.29
CA TYR A 192 25.08 -7.02 -1.81
C TYR A 192 26.54 -7.24 -1.35
N GLN A 193 27.01 -8.48 -1.22
CA GLN A 193 28.38 -8.76 -0.78
C GLN A 193 29.43 -8.71 -1.90
N LEU A 194 29.04 -8.62 -3.18
CA LEU A 194 29.98 -8.63 -4.32
C LEU A 194 30.37 -7.23 -4.83
N ILE A 195 29.99 -6.14 -4.14
CA ILE A 195 30.07 -4.78 -4.70
C ILE A 195 31.27 -3.98 -4.13
N PHE A 196 32.00 -4.49 -3.14
CA PHE A 196 32.99 -3.67 -2.41
C PHE A 196 34.45 -3.79 -2.87
N ASP A 197 34.78 -4.63 -3.84
CA ASP A 197 36.18 -4.80 -4.30
C ASP A 197 36.34 -4.38 -5.77
N SER A 198 36.35 -3.06 -6.05
CA SER A 198 36.95 -2.49 -7.28
C SER A 198 37.06 -0.97 -7.19
N ASP A 199 38.07 -0.49 -6.47
CA ASP A 199 38.68 0.82 -6.72
C ASP A 199 39.63 0.69 -7.93
N SER A 200 39.46 1.51 -8.96
CA SER A 200 40.54 1.80 -9.92
C SER A 200 40.34 3.17 -10.57
N GLU A 201 41.31 4.03 -10.30
CA GLU A 201 41.68 5.33 -10.85
C GLU A 201 41.17 5.69 -12.26
N HIS A 202 40.62 6.91 -12.44
CA HIS A 202 41.09 7.83 -13.50
C HIS A 202 40.49 9.26 -13.44
N ASP A 203 41.17 10.16 -14.15
CA ASP A 203 41.30 11.59 -13.95
C ASP A 203 40.28 12.52 -14.64
N ALA A 204 40.29 13.77 -14.13
CA ALA A 204 40.26 15.05 -14.84
C ALA A 204 39.01 15.57 -15.60
N ARG A 205 38.71 16.84 -15.24
CA ARG A 205 38.47 18.02 -16.10
C ARG A 205 37.04 18.49 -16.41
N THR A 206 36.95 19.83 -16.31
CA THR A 206 36.06 20.81 -16.98
C THR A 206 34.64 21.08 -16.44
N GLY A 207 34.45 22.35 -16.06
CA GLY A 207 33.19 22.93 -15.60
C GLY A 207 32.44 23.70 -16.68
N ALA A 208 31.25 24.20 -16.33
CA ALA A 208 30.55 25.26 -17.06
C ALA A 208 29.51 25.93 -16.15
N GLN A 209 29.53 27.26 -16.18
CA GLN A 209 28.52 28.15 -15.58
C GLN A 209 27.19 28.04 -16.34
N ILE A 210 26.07 28.16 -15.64
CA ILE A 210 24.79 28.50 -16.27
C ILE A 210 24.04 29.51 -15.41
N SER A 211 23.80 30.64 -16.05
CA SER A 211 23.19 31.87 -15.58
C SER A 211 21.68 31.70 -15.39
N SER A 212 21.16 32.25 -14.30
CA SER A 212 19.74 32.22 -13.94
C SER A 212 18.99 33.35 -14.64
N VAL A 213 17.96 33.02 -15.43
CA VAL A 213 17.08 34.01 -16.08
C VAL A 213 15.77 34.09 -15.29
N SER A 214 15.59 35.21 -14.58
CA SER A 214 14.35 35.57 -13.90
C SER A 214 13.28 35.97 -14.93
N LYS A 215 12.16 35.25 -14.98
CA LYS A 215 10.95 35.65 -15.72
C LYS A 215 10.04 36.48 -14.80
N LEU A 216 9.90 37.75 -15.15
CA LEU A 216 8.88 38.69 -14.64
C LEU A 216 7.51 38.31 -15.21
N LEU A 217 6.49 38.28 -14.36
CA LEU A 217 5.08 38.21 -14.76
C LEU A 217 4.45 39.61 -14.65
N PRO A 218 3.57 40.01 -15.59
CA PRO A 218 2.93 41.33 -15.58
C PRO A 218 1.71 41.39 -14.63
N PRO A 219 1.32 42.61 -14.19
CA PRO A 219 0.18 42.81 -13.31
C PRO A 219 -1.15 42.71 -14.06
N TYR A 220 -2.14 42.16 -13.37
CA TYR A 220 -3.56 42.14 -13.75
C TYR A 220 -4.14 43.56 -13.65
N SER A 221 -4.87 43.99 -14.67
CA SER A 221 -5.73 45.19 -14.64
C SER A 221 -7.17 44.79 -14.34
N SER A 222 -7.81 45.60 -13.51
CA SER A 222 -9.20 45.50 -13.04
C SER A 222 -10.25 45.68 -14.13
#